data_AF-A0A7W0V4F7-F1
#
_entry.id   AF-A0A7W0V4F7-F1
#
_cell.length_a   1.000
_cell.length_b   1.000
_cell.length_c   1.000
_cell.angle_alpha   90.00
_cell.angle_beta   90.00
_cell.angle_gamma   90.00
#
_symmetry.space_group_name_H-M   'P 1'
#
loop_
_entity.id
_entity.type
_entity.pdbx_description
1 polymer ?
#
loop_
_entity_poly.entity_id
_entity_poly.type
_entity_poly.pdbx_seq_one_letter_code
_entity_poly.pdbx_strand_id
1 'polypeptide(L)' 'MTRDYATPRVRGFGTSVFSEMSRLANQHNAVNLGQGFPDFAGPPFVKEAAKAAIDADLN' A
#
# COMPACT_ATOMS: atom_id res chain seq x y z
N MET A 1 -21.13 22.67 -7.40
CA MET A 1 -20.07 23.06 -6.44
C MET A 1 -19.72 21.84 -5.60
N THR A 2 -18.57 21.21 -5.84
CA THR A 2 -18.12 20.06 -5.04
C THR A 2 -17.61 20.57 -3.70
N ARG A 3 -18.20 20.10 -2.61
CA ARG A 3 -17.81 20.50 -1.25
C ARG A 3 -16.45 19.88 -0.93
N ASP A 4 -15.47 20.69 -0.55
CA ASP A 4 -14.18 20.21 -0.06
C ASP A 4 -14.36 19.71 1.38
N TYR A 5 -14.24 18.39 1.59
CA TYR A 5 -14.38 17.74 2.88
C TYR A 5 -13.05 17.64 3.66
N ALA A 6 -11.93 18.10 3.08
CA ALA A 6 -10.62 17.98 3.72
C ALA A 6 -10.47 18.97 4.89
N THR A 7 -9.99 18.46 6.02
CA THR A 7 -9.65 19.31 7.17
C THR A 7 -8.41 20.16 6.86
N PRO A 8 -8.27 21.38 7.42
CA PRO A 8 -7.16 22.28 7.09
C PRO A 8 -5.77 21.67 7.28
N ARG A 9 -5.62 20.76 8.25
CA ARG A 9 -4.34 20.12 8.58
C ARG A 9 -3.82 19.19 7.47
N VAL A 10 -4.70 18.60 6.67
CA VAL A 10 -4.32 17.66 5.60
C VAL A 10 -4.45 18.28 4.20
N ARG A 11 -4.97 19.50 4.08
CA ARG A 11 -5.22 20.16 2.78
C ARG A 11 -3.93 20.38 1.97
N GLY A 12 -2.77 20.45 2.63
CA GLY A 12 -1.47 20.57 1.96
C GLY A 12 -0.83 19.24 1.56
N PHE A 13 -1.41 18.09 1.92
CA PHE A 13 -0.86 16.79 1.53
C PHE A 13 -1.16 16.53 0.05
N GLY A 14 -0.13 16.17 -0.71
CA GLY A 14 -0.22 15.79 -2.11
C GLY A 14 0.38 14.41 -2.35
N THR A 15 0.76 14.15 -3.60
CA THR A 15 1.50 12.93 -3.98
C THR A 15 2.83 12.87 -3.23
N SER A 16 3.17 11.72 -2.66
CA SER A 16 4.47 11.53 -2.03
C SER A 16 5.52 11.12 -3.07
N VAL A 17 6.79 11.36 -2.76
CA VAL A 17 7.90 10.86 -3.59
C VAL A 17 7.83 9.34 -3.80
N PHE A 18 7.36 8.60 -2.80
CA PHE A 18 7.21 7.13 -2.89
C PHE A 18 6.14 6.73 -3.89
N SER A 19 4.99 7.41 -3.90
CA SER A 19 3.92 7.09 -4.85
C SER A 19 4.29 7.52 -6.27
N GLU A 20 5.02 8.63 -6.43
CA GLU A 20 5.53 9.06 -7.73
C GLU A 20 6.56 8.08 -8.31
N MET A 21 7.57 7.70 -7.52
CA MET A 21 8.62 6.78 -7.94
C MET A 21 8.07 5.37 -8.21
N SER A 22 7.15 4.89 -7.38
CA SER A 22 6.49 3.60 -7.61
C SER A 22 5.71 3.58 -8.93
N ARG A 23 5.01 4.68 -9.25
CA ARG A 23 4.30 4.83 -10.53
C ARG A 23 5.28 4.79 -11.72
N LEU A 24 6.38 5.53 -11.64
CA LEU A 24 7.40 5.55 -12.71
C LEU A 24 8.05 4.17 -12.90
N ALA A 25 8.41 3.49 -11.82
CA ALA A 25 8.99 2.14 -11.87
C ALA A 25 8.07 1.16 -12.61
N ASN A 26 6.75 1.19 -12.31
CA ASN A 26 5.76 0.37 -12.99
C ASN A 26 5.62 0.73 -14.48
N GLN A 27 5.60 2.03 -14.81
CA GLN A 27 5.48 2.50 -16.21
C GLN A 27 6.64 2.03 -17.09
N HIS A 28 7.83 1.87 -16.52
CA HIS A 28 9.04 1.47 -17.25
C HIS A 28 9.42 -0.01 -17.05
N ASN A 29 8.61 -0.81 -16.34
CA ASN A 29 8.95 -2.18 -15.95
C ASN A 29 10.35 -2.28 -15.31
N ALA A 30 10.70 -1.31 -14.46
CA ALA A 30 12.00 -1.25 -13.84
C ALA A 30 12.15 -2.32 -12.74
N VAL A 31 13.37 -2.80 -12.53
CA VAL A 31 13.70 -3.61 -11.35
C VAL A 31 13.70 -2.69 -10.12
N ASN A 32 12.76 -2.92 -9.19
CA ASN A 32 12.57 -2.06 -8.03
C ASN A 32 13.30 -2.61 -6.79
N LEU A 33 14.52 -2.12 -6.54
CA LEU A 33 15.30 -2.44 -5.34
C LEU A 33 15.01 -1.52 -4.14
N GLY A 34 14.12 -0.53 -4.30
CA GLY A 34 13.70 0.39 -3.23
C GLY A 34 12.43 -0.06 -2.49
N GLN A 35 11.82 -1.16 -2.94
CA GLN A 35 10.62 -1.73 -2.31
C GLN A 35 10.95 -2.25 -0.90
N GLY A 36 10.18 -1.77 0.09
CA GLY A 36 10.35 -2.14 1.50
C GLY A 36 9.64 -3.43 1.93
N PHE A 37 9.25 -4.29 0.99
CA PHE A 37 8.55 -5.54 1.28
C PHE A 37 9.08 -6.72 0.44
N PRO A 38 8.95 -7.97 0.93
CA PRO A 38 9.42 -9.15 0.22
C PRO A 38 8.70 -9.36 -1.12
N ASP A 39 9.45 -9.79 -2.14
CA ASP A 39 8.95 -10.23 -3.44
C ASP A 39 8.72 -11.75 -3.51
N PHE A 40 8.77 -12.43 -2.37
CA PHE A 40 8.55 -13.87 -2.22
C PHE A 40 7.41 -14.16 -1.24
N ALA A 41 6.93 -15.41 -1.27
CA ALA A 41 5.83 -15.83 -0.43
C ALA A 41 6.17 -15.75 1.07
N GLY A 42 5.26 -15.17 1.84
CA GLY A 42 5.35 -15.16 3.30
C GLY A 42 5.24 -16.57 3.92
N PRO A 43 5.67 -16.75 5.17
CA PRO A 43 5.65 -18.04 5.85
C PRO A 43 4.24 -18.66 5.90
N PRO A 44 4.09 -19.99 5.72
CA PRO A 44 2.78 -20.65 5.70
C PRO A 44 1.91 -20.35 6.94
N PHE A 45 2.49 -20.42 8.13
CA PHE A 45 1.76 -20.22 9.38
C PHE A 45 1.13 -18.82 9.51
N VAL A 46 1.75 -17.78 8.94
CA VAL A 46 1.22 -16.41 8.94
C VAL A 46 -0.02 -16.34 8.05
N LYS A 47 0.03 -17.00 6.89
CA LYS A 47 -1.09 -17.04 5.94
C LYS A 47 -2.28 -17.80 6.53
N GLU A 48 -2.02 -18.95 7.17
CA GLU A 48 -3.07 -19.73 7.82
C GLU A 48 -3.72 -18.98 8.99
N ALA A 49 -2.92 -18.29 9.81
CA ALA A 49 -3.46 -17.46 10.90
C ALA A 49 -4.35 -16.32 10.38
N ALA A 50 -3.92 -15.62 9.32
CA ALA A 50 -4.72 -14.57 8.69
C ALA A 50 -6.03 -15.12 8.10
N LYS A 51 -5.97 -16.26 7.40
CA LYS A 51 -7.15 -16.94 6.87
C LYS A 51 -8.15 -17.31 7.99
N ALA A 52 -7.67 -17.93 9.06
CA ALA A 52 -8.52 -18.32 10.18
C ALA A 52 -9.21 -17.10 10.83
N ALA A 53 -8.52 -15.97 10.97
CA ALA A 53 -9.10 -14.74 11.51
C ALA A 53 -10.20 -14.16 10.60
N ILE A 54 -10.00 -14.19 9.28
CA ILE A 54 -11.03 -13.77 8.31
C ILE A 54 -12.24 -14.71 8.36
N ASP A 55 -12.01 -16.02 8.35
CA ASP A 55 -13.08 -17.03 8.41
C ASP A 55 -13.89 -16.94 9.72
N ALA A 56 -13.26 -16.46 10.80
CA ALA A 56 -13.89 -16.23 12.10
C ALA A 56 -14.51 -14.82 12.27
N ASP A 57 -14.52 -13.99 11.22
CA ASP A 57 -15.03 -12.62 11.23
C ASP A 57 -14.35 -11.67 12.25
N LEU A 58 -13.02 -11.79 12.38
CA LEU A 58 -12.17 -10.98 13.27
C LEU A 58 -11.33 -9.92 12.52
N ASN A 59 -11.84 -9.43 11.39
CA ASN A 59 -11.12 -8.50 10.49
C ASN A 59 -11.58 -7.05 10.59
#